data_AF-A0AAU4N997-F1
#
_entry.id   AF-A0AAU4N997-F1
#
_cell.length_a   1.000
_cell.length_b   1.000
_cell.length_c   1.000
_cell.angle_alpha   90.00
_cell.angle_beta   90.00
_cell.angle_gamma   90.00
#
_symmetry.space_group_name_H-M   'P 1'
#
loop_
_entity.id
_entity.type
_entity.pdbx_description
1 polymer ?
#
loop_
_entity_poly.entity_id
_entity_poly.type
_entity_poly.pdbx_seq_one_letter_code
_entity_poly.pdbx_strand_id
1 'polypeptide(L)' 'MPGARTHWHRYPLGQTVFVTEGIGMCQRRGGPVEVIRPGDRILFEADEEHWHGSAPNRLMVHLATTPTTTSCTG' A
#
# COMPACT_ATOMS: atom_id res chain seq x y z
N MET A 1 -7.60 4.39 -11.71
CA MET A 1 -8.97 4.07 -12.16
C MET A 1 -9.75 3.47 -10.99
N PRO A 2 -11.08 3.69 -10.88
CA PRO A 2 -11.89 2.99 -9.88
C PRO A 2 -11.71 1.47 -9.94
N GLY A 3 -11.60 0.83 -8.79
CA GLY A 3 -11.34 -0.62 -8.66
C GLY A 3 -9.94 -1.08 -9.05
N ALA A 4 -9.06 -0.20 -9.56
CA ALA A 4 -7.68 -0.57 -9.86
C ALA A 4 -6.90 -0.80 -8.56
N ARG A 5 -6.22 -1.94 -8.49
CA ARG A 5 -5.35 -2.31 -7.38
C ARG A 5 -4.09 -2.99 -7.88
N THR A 6 -3.05 -2.99 -7.06
CA THR A 6 -1.86 -3.79 -7.32
C THR A 6 -2.21 -5.27 -7.33
N HIS A 7 -1.35 -6.08 -7.97
CA HIS A 7 -1.30 -7.50 -7.67
C HIS A 7 -0.88 -7.70 -6.20
N TRP A 8 -1.05 -8.93 -5.72
CA TRP A 8 -0.44 -9.34 -4.46
C TRP A 8 1.09 -9.24 -4.59
N HIS A 9 1.73 -8.64 -3.60
CA HIS A 9 3.17 -8.43 -3.57
C HIS A 9 3.66 -8.25 -2.14
N ARG A 10 4.97 -8.30 -1.94
CA ARG A 10 5.63 -8.04 -0.65
C ARG A 10 6.97 -7.37 -0.88
N TYR A 11 7.47 -6.66 0.13
CA TYR A 11 8.79 -6.02 0.11
C TYR A 11 9.64 -6.51 1.28
N PRO A 12 10.93 -6.85 1.06
CA PRO A 12 11.80 -7.36 2.13
C PRO A 12 12.00 -6.40 3.30
N LEU A 13 11.83 -5.09 3.08
CA LEU A 13 11.97 -4.06 4.11
C LEU A 13 10.63 -3.35 4.42
N GLY A 14 9.51 -3.96 4.02
CA GLY A 14 8.17 -3.41 4.18
C GLY A 14 7.85 -2.28 3.21
N GLN A 15 6.65 -1.72 3.36
CA GLN A 15 6.17 -0.57 2.58
C GLN A 15 5.31 0.33 3.46
N THR A 16 5.51 1.65 3.34
CA THR A 16 4.57 2.65 3.87
C THR A 16 3.73 3.23 2.74
N VAL A 17 2.42 3.26 2.93
CA VAL A 17 1.47 3.92 2.03
C VAL A 17 0.80 5.07 2.77
N PHE A 18 0.81 6.26 2.16
CA PHE A 18 0.12 7.45 2.67
C PHE A 18 -0.92 7.93 1.66
N VAL A 19 -2.19 7.92 2.05
CA VAL A 19 -3.28 8.32 1.15
C VAL A 19 -3.42 9.83 1.16
N THR A 20 -3.38 10.43 -0.03
CA THR A 20 -3.51 11.88 -0.20
C THR A 20 -4.91 12.29 -0.63
N GLU A 21 -5.63 11.45 -1.40
CA GLU A 21 -6.96 11.76 -1.91
C GLU A 21 -7.84 10.51 -2.09
N GLY A 22 -9.17 10.69 -2.05
CA GLY A 22 -10.14 9.69 -2.49
C GLY A 22 -10.46 8.59 -1.48
N ILE A 23 -10.89 7.41 -1.95
CA ILE A 23 -11.21 6.25 -1.10
C ILE A 23 -10.53 5.02 -1.69
N GLY A 24 -9.63 4.42 -0.91
CA GLY A 24 -8.92 3.22 -1.27
C GLY A 24 -9.33 2.01 -0.42
N MET A 25 -8.76 0.88 -0.78
CA MET A 25 -8.77 -0.33 0.02
C MET A 25 -7.37 -0.93 0.04
N CYS A 26 -7.06 -1.64 1.12
CA CYS A 26 -5.91 -2.52 1.17
C CYS A 26 -6.25 -3.83 1.87
N GLN A 27 -5.37 -4.81 1.71
CA GLN A 27 -5.49 -6.08 2.40
C GLN A 27 -4.14 -6.73 2.58
N ARG A 28 -3.92 -7.27 3.78
CA ARG A 28 -2.83 -8.21 4.10
C ARG A 28 -3.32 -9.63 3.84
N ARG A 29 -2.48 -10.51 3.32
CA ARG A 29 -2.90 -11.88 2.99
C ARG A 29 -3.47 -12.57 4.24
N GLY A 30 -4.70 -13.09 4.11
CA GLY A 30 -5.43 -13.74 5.21
C GLY A 30 -6.13 -12.78 6.18
N GLY A 31 -5.87 -11.47 6.08
CA GLY A 31 -6.55 -10.44 6.84
C GLY A 31 -7.82 -9.89 6.18
N PRO A 32 -8.59 -9.05 6.89
CA PRO A 32 -9.74 -8.36 6.32
C PRO A 32 -9.31 -7.34 5.26
N VAL A 33 -10.23 -6.98 4.37
CA VAL A 33 -10.06 -5.80 3.52
C VAL A 33 -10.35 -4.56 4.36
N GLU A 34 -9.44 -3.60 4.35
CA GLU A 34 -9.51 -2.36 5.11
C GLU A 34 -9.75 -1.17 4.18
N VAL A 35 -10.60 -0.22 4.60
CA VAL A 35 -10.85 1.01 3.85
C VAL A 35 -9.87 2.09 4.30
N ILE A 36 -9.20 2.73 3.35
CA ILE A 36 -8.20 3.77 3.59
C ILE A 36 -8.62 5.10 2.96
N ARG A 37 -8.34 6.21 3.66
CA ARG A 37 -8.81 7.57 3.37
C ARG A 37 -7.69 8.60 3.50
N PRO A 38 -7.86 9.83 2.98
CA PRO A 38 -6.83 10.85 3.02
C PRO A 38 -6.37 11.13 4.45
N GLY A 39 -5.05 11.14 4.66
CA GLY A 39 -4.43 11.25 5.97
C GLY A 39 -4.07 9.92 6.63
N ASP A 40 -4.59 8.79 6.15
CA ASP A 40 -4.22 7.48 6.66
C ASP A 40 -2.78 7.12 6.25
N ARG A 41 -2.02 6.61 7.23
CA ARG A 41 -0.69 6.04 7.05
C ARG A 41 -0.75 4.54 7.34
N ILE A 42 -0.50 3.74 6.31
CA ILE A 42 -0.54 2.28 6.37
C ILE A 42 0.89 1.77 6.31
N LEU A 43 1.27 0.98 7.31
CA LEU A 43 2.52 0.23 7.30
C LEU A 43 2.22 -1.24 6.95
N PHE A 44 2.87 -1.73 5.92
CA PHE A 44 3.01 -3.16 5.65
C PHE A 44 4.39 -3.58 6.12
N GLU A 45 4.44 -4.56 7.02
CA GLU A 45 5.68 -5.03 7.62
C GLU A 45 6.58 -5.73 6.59
N ALA A 46 7.84 -5.94 6.95
CA ALA A 46 8.77 -6.71 6.14
C ALA A 46 8.20 -8.08 5.75
N ASP A 47 8.28 -8.41 4.47
CA ASP A 47 7.76 -9.63 3.86
C ASP A 47 6.25 -9.87 3.98
N GLU A 48 5.48 -8.90 4.50
CA GLU A 48 4.02 -8.99 4.56
C GLU A 48 3.45 -8.89 3.15
N GLU A 49 2.75 -9.94 2.71
CA GLU A 49 2.11 -9.94 1.39
C GLU A 49 0.79 -9.17 1.42
N HIS A 50 0.65 -8.20 0.53
CA HIS A 50 -0.47 -7.28 0.51
C HIS A 50 -0.85 -6.83 -0.90
N TRP A 51 -2.00 -6.17 -0.99
CA TRP A 51 -2.37 -5.31 -2.10
C TRP A 51 -2.99 -4.02 -1.58
N HIS A 52 -2.94 -2.97 -2.40
CA HIS A 52 -3.66 -1.72 -2.17
C HIS A 52 -4.15 -1.14 -3.49
N GLY A 53 -5.17 -0.31 -3.43
CA GLY A 53 -5.82 0.22 -4.63
C GLY A 53 -7.01 1.10 -4.36
N SER A 54 -7.62 1.57 -5.44
CA SER A 54 -8.85 2.34 -5.43
C SER A 54 -10.05 1.46 -5.05
N ALA A 55 -11.00 2.00 -4.29
CA ALA A 55 -12.28 1.33 -4.08
C ALA A 55 -13.02 1.12 -5.42
N PRO A 56 -13.97 0.15 -5.51
CA PRO A 56 -14.61 -0.23 -6.78
C PRO A 56 -15.21 0.93 -7.60
N ASN A 57 -15.72 1.96 -6.93
CA ASN A 57 -16.43 3.09 -7.54
C ASN A 57 -15.83 4.46 -7.21
N ARG A 58 -14.60 4.53 -6.70
CA ARG A 58 -13.95 5.80 -6.32
C ARG A 58 -12.51 5.84 -6.80
N LEU A 59 -12.03 7.03 -7.12
CA LEU A 59 -10.59 7.26 -7.31
C LEU A 59 -9.89 7.32 -5.94
N MET A 60 -8.59 7.04 -5.95
CA MET A 60 -7.69 7.21 -4.82
C MET A 60 -6.30 7.58 -5.32
N VAL A 61 -5.62 8.45 -4.58
CA VAL A 61 -4.23 8.84 -4.79
C VAL A 61 -3.46 8.58 -3.50
N HIS A 62 -2.28 7.97 -3.62
CA HIS A 62 -1.40 7.71 -2.49
C HIS A 62 0.07 7.82 -2.90
N LEU A 63 0.92 8.08 -1.90
CA LEU A 63 2.35 7.88 -1.98
C LEU A 63 2.68 6.50 -1.41
N ALA A 64 3.51 5.73 -2.11
CA ALA A 64 4.05 4.46 -1.63
C ALA A 64 5.57 4.57 -1.54
N THR A 65 6.12 4.35 -0.36
CA THR A 65 7.57 4.38 -0.12
C THR A 65 8.03 3.03 0.42
N THR A 66 9.08 2.50 -0.20
CA THR A 66 9.73 1.25 0.19
C THR A 66 11.18 1.56 0.52
N PRO A 67 11.67 1.23 1.72
CA PRO A 67 13.09 1.33 2.01
C PRO A 67 13.88 0.43 1.05
N THR A 68 15.04 0.92 0.62
CA THR A 68 16.00 0.14 -0.17
C THR A 68 17.30 0.08 0.62
N THR A 69 17.94 -1.08 0.66
CA THR A 69 19.30 -1.18 1.18
C THR A 69 20.25 -0.47 0.22
N THR A 70 20.70 0.73 0.56
CA THR A 70 21.86 1.33 -0.10
C THR A 70 23.10 0.70 0.52
N SER A 71 23.78 -0.18 -0.22
CA SER A 71 25.13 -0.60 0.16
C SER A 71 26.08 0.58 -0.11
N CYS A 72 26.61 1.19 0.95
CA CYS A 72 27.80 2.04 0.83
C CYS A 72 29.00 1.11 0.59
N THR A 73 29.33 0.85 -0.66
CA THR A 73 30.62 0.21 -1.00
C THR A 73 31.67 1.31 -0.92
N GLY A 74 32.52 1.25 0.12
CA GLY A 74 33.74 2.05 0.23
C GLY A 74 34.87 1.49 -0.63
#